data_AF-A0A520EP65-F1
#
_entry.id   AF-A0A520EP65-F1
#
_cell.length_a   1.000
_cell.length_b   1.000
_cell.length_c   1.000
_cell.angle_alpha   90.00
_cell.angle_beta   90.00
_cell.angle_gamma   90.00
#
_symmetry.space_group_name_H-M   'P 1'
#
loop_
_entity.id
_entity.type
_entity.pdbx_description
1 polymer ?
#
loop_
_entity_poly.entity_id
_entity_poly.type
_entity_poly.pdbx_seq_one_letter_code
_entity_poly.pdbx_strand_id
1 'polypeptide(L)' 'LESMKMEIPIEAEESGKIDRIAVKEGDSVDDGQLLARIA' A
#
# COMPACT_ATOMS: atom_id res chain seq x y z
N LEU A 1 2.36 5.72 -2.49
CA LEU A 1 1.52 6.47 -1.52
C LEU A 1 1.89 7.94 -1.66
N GLU A 2 0.95 8.87 -1.72
CA GLU A 2 1.29 10.30 -1.81
C GLU A 2 1.09 10.94 -0.43
N SER A 3 2.10 11.65 0.07
CA SER A 3 1.98 12.48 1.27
C SER A 3 2.78 13.76 1.09
N MET A 4 2.16 14.90 1.41
CA MET A 4 2.79 16.23 1.30
C MET A 4 3.39 16.51 -0.10
N LYS A 5 2.68 16.13 -1.17
CA LYS A 5 3.12 16.26 -2.58
C LYS A 5 4.39 15.47 -2.91
N MET A 6 4.72 14.49 -2.09
CA MET A 6 5.81 13.55 -2.32
C MET A 6 5.26 12.14 -2.45
N GLU A 7 5.82 11.39 -3.39
CA GLU A 7 5.54 9.98 -3.56
C GLU A 7 6.44 9.15 -2.66
N ILE A 8 5.84 8.21 -1.96
CA ILE A 8 6.49 7.26 -1.06
C ILE A 8 6.28 5.86 -1.64
N PRO A 9 7.36 5.16 -2.06
CA PRO A 9 7.27 3.77 -2.48
C PRO A 9 6.95 2.89 -1.27
N ILE A 10 6.15 1.85 -1.49
CA ILE A 10 5.87 0.84 -0.47
C ILE A 10 6.64 -0.42 -0.85
N GLU A 11 7.53 -0.85 0.03
CA GLU A 11 8.36 -2.04 -0.14
C GLU A 11 7.78 -3.20 0.70
N ALA A 12 7.87 -4.42 0.19
CA ALA A 12 7.48 -5.60 0.95
C ALA A 12 8.59 -5.95 1.95
N GLU A 13 8.24 -6.16 3.22
CA GLU A 13 9.21 -6.57 4.26
C GLU A 13 9.75 -7.99 4.02
N GLU A 14 8.99 -8.84 3.34
CA GLU A 14 9.35 -10.22 3.04
C GLU A 14 8.98 -10.62 1.60
N SER A 15 9.57 -11.72 1.12
CA SER A 15 9.25 -12.27 -0.19
C SER A 15 7.91 -13.00 -0.17
N GLY A 16 7.07 -12.78 -1.18
CA GLY A 16 5.76 -13.43 -1.24
C GLY A 16 4.97 -13.21 -2.53
N LYS A 17 3.82 -13.87 -2.57
CA LYS A 17 2.63 -13.75 -3.42
C LYS A 17 1.79 -12.52 -3.14
N ILE A 18 1.42 -11.67 -4.10
CA ILE A 18 0.28 -10.75 -3.86
C ILE A 18 -0.99 -11.60 -3.74
N ASP A 19 -1.62 -11.59 -2.57
CA ASP A 19 -2.91 -12.23 -2.32
C ASP A 19 -4.05 -11.30 -2.74
N ARG A 20 -3.99 -10.04 -2.29
CA ARG A 20 -4.96 -9.00 -2.70
C ARG A 20 -4.44 -7.58 -2.52
N ILE A 21 -5.02 -6.65 -3.29
CA ILE A 21 -4.88 -5.20 -3.11
C ILE A 21 -6.22 -4.69 -2.58
N ALA A 22 -6.19 -3.94 -1.48
CA ALA A 22 -7.37 -3.49 -0.73
C ALA A 22 -7.79 -2.04 -1.04
N VAL A 23 -7.06 -1.35 -1.92
CA VAL A 23 -7.27 0.06 -2.30
C VAL A 23 -7.23 0.23 -3.82
N LYS A 24 -7.76 1.35 -4.30
CA LYS A 24 -7.68 1.79 -5.71
C LYS A 24 -6.85 3.06 -5.83
N GLU A 25 -6.45 3.38 -7.05
CA GLU A 25 -5.76 4.64 -7.35
C GLU A 25 -6.67 5.83 -7.00
N GLY A 26 -6.11 6.82 -6.30
CA GLY A 26 -6.83 8.01 -5.84
C GLY A 26 -7.61 7.84 -4.53
N ASP A 27 -7.64 6.64 -3.94
CA ASP A 27 -8.26 6.44 -2.63
C ASP A 27 -7.48 7.20 -1.55
N SER A 28 -8.22 7.87 -0.66
CA SER A 28 -7.64 8.41 0.58
C SER A 28 -7.36 7.26 1.53
N VAL A 29 -6.19 7.29 2.18
CA VAL A 29 -5.71 6.25 3.08
C VAL A 29 -5.34 6.85 4.43
N ASP A 30 -5.73 6.16 5.50
CA ASP A 30 -5.40 6.53 6.88
C ASP A 30 -4.22 5.71 7.42
N ASP A 31 -3.63 6.20 8.52
CA ASP A 31 -2.54 5.52 9.19
C ASP A 31 -2.99 4.14 9.71
N GLY A 32 -2.19 3.11 9.40
CA GLY A 32 -2.52 1.71 9.73
C GLY A 32 -3.57 1.04 8.83
N GLN A 33 -4.07 1.71 7.80
CA GLN A 33 -5.00 1.10 6.84
C GLN A 33 -4.32 0.00 6.03
N LEU A 34 -5.03 -1.13 5.83
CA LEU A 34 -4.56 -2.22 4.99
C LEU A 34 -4.51 -1.80 3.51
N LEU A 35 -3.33 -1.84 2.91
CA LEU A 35 -3.14 -1.53 1.47
C LEU A 35 -3.11 -2.79 0.60
N ALA A 36 -2.35 -3.80 1.01
CA ALA A 36 -2.23 -5.07 0.30
C ALA A 36 -1.92 -6.19 1.29
N ARG A 37 -2.22 -7.43 0.89
CA ARG A 37 -1.81 -8.64 1.60
C ARG A 37 -0.88 -9.45 0.71
N ILE A 38 0.21 -9.92 1.30
CA ILE A 38 1.13 -10.89 0.69
C ILE A 38 1.07 -12.24 1.41
N ALA A 39 1.39 -13.33 0.71
CA ALA A 39 1.33 -14.71 1.19
C ALA A 39 2.52 -15.56 0.71
#